data_AF-A0A8B8QTL9-F1
#
_entry.id   AF-A0A8B8QTL9-F1
#
_cell.length_a   1.000
_cell.length_b   1.000
_cell.length_c   1.000
_cell.angle_alpha   90.00
_cell.angle_beta   90.00
_cell.angle_gamma   90.00
#
_symmetry.space_group_name_H-M   'P 1'
#
loop_
_entity.id
_entity.type
_entity.pdbx_description
1 polymer ?
#
loop_
_entity_poly.entity_id
_entity_poly.type
_entity_poly.pdbx_seq_one_letter_code
_entity_poly.pdbx_strand_id
1 'polypeptide(L)'
;MARKVSETSRVVLGSMCALMLLSRSCHATDLNLFKHPRTTVQITNGLPGGVDLTVHCKSKNDDLGVQVIHPNSFWSFEFRPNAIILNTWYFCSFAWPGQFRYFDIYVESRDLDKCGKLCMWNIVPDGPCAYNSDRSKYDDCYPWNPSNPASRKRLLPGTLA
;
A
#
# COMPACT_ATOMS: atom_id res chain seq x y z
N MET A 1 43.65 -34.24 -18.98
CA MET A 1 43.21 -34.56 -17.60
C MET A 1 41.69 -34.49 -17.55
N ALA A 2 40.98 -35.62 -17.69
CA ALA A 2 39.54 -35.70 -17.49
C ALA A 2 39.28 -36.24 -16.07
N ARG A 3 38.58 -35.47 -15.23
CA ARG A 3 38.23 -35.90 -13.87
C ARG A 3 37.22 -37.06 -13.95
N LYS A 4 37.59 -38.20 -13.36
CA LYS A 4 36.72 -39.37 -13.20
C LYS A 4 35.57 -39.00 -12.26
N VAL A 5 34.36 -38.88 -12.80
CA VAL A 5 33.14 -38.65 -12.01
C VAL A 5 32.94 -39.87 -11.11
N SER A 6 33.00 -39.66 -9.80
CA SER A 6 32.87 -40.71 -8.78
C SER A 6 31.46 -41.30 -8.77
N GLU A 7 31.37 -42.62 -8.68
CA GLU A 7 30.13 -43.41 -8.62
C GLU A 7 29.24 -43.00 -7.44
N THR A 8 29.85 -42.53 -6.35
CA THR A 8 29.17 -41.94 -5.19
C THR A 8 28.34 -40.70 -5.56
N SER A 9 28.75 -39.88 -6.52
CA SER A 9 28.00 -38.68 -6.95
C SER A 9 26.73 -39.01 -7.75
N ARG A 10 26.70 -40.15 -8.46
CA ARG A 10 25.52 -40.59 -9.23
C ARG A 10 24.43 -41.17 -8.32
N VAL A 11 24.85 -41.84 -7.23
CA VAL A 11 23.92 -42.39 -6.22
C VAL A 11 23.28 -41.28 -5.38
N VAL A 12 24.03 -40.23 -5.04
CA VAL A 12 23.51 -39.09 -4.25
C VAL A 12 22.47 -38.27 -5.04
N LEU A 13 22.69 -38.02 -6.34
CA LEU A 13 21.69 -37.33 -7.18
C LEU A 13 20.43 -38.17 -7.41
N GLY A 14 20.56 -39.49 -7.57
CA GLY A 14 19.42 -40.39 -7.77
C GLY A 14 18.58 -40.60 -6.51
N SER A 15 19.21 -40.60 -5.33
CA SER A 15 18.56 -40.85 -4.03
C SER A 15 17.68 -39.67 -3.58
N MET A 16 18.08 -38.42 -3.86
CA MET A 16 17.27 -37.23 -3.53
C MET A 16 15.96 -37.15 -4.33
N CYS A 17 15.94 -37.64 -5.58
CA CYS A 17 14.72 -37.67 -6.40
C CYS A 17 13.76 -38.80 -6.00
N ALA A 18 14.26 -39.95 -5.53
CA ALA A 18 13.43 -41.09 -5.15
C ALA A 18 12.62 -40.83 -3.86
N LEU A 19 13.17 -40.04 -2.92
CA LEU A 19 12.47 -39.64 -1.69
C LEU A 19 11.34 -38.62 -1.94
N MET A 20 11.42 -37.83 -3.02
CA MET A 20 10.36 -36.90 -3.43
C MET A 20 9.15 -37.60 -4.08
N LEU A 21 9.28 -38.88 -4.47
CA LEU A 21 8.23 -39.64 -5.15
C LEU A 21 7.32 -40.46 -4.22
N LEU A 22 7.68 -40.61 -2.93
CA LEU A 22 6.86 -41.34 -1.94
C LEU A 22 6.08 -40.44 -0.97
N SER A 23 6.32 -39.12 -0.96
CA SER A 23 5.48 -38.18 -0.23
C SER A 23 4.26 -37.80 -1.07
N ARG A 24 3.16 -38.54 -0.92
CA ARG A 24 1.82 -38.19 -1.44
C ARG A 24 1.17 -37.05 -0.64
N SER A 25 1.85 -35.92 -0.55
CA SER A 25 1.26 -34.68 -0.07
C SER A 25 2.07 -33.51 -0.63
N CYS A 26 1.65 -33.01 -1.79
CA CYS A 26 1.62 -31.57 -1.96
C CYS A 26 0.59 -31.09 -0.92
N HIS A 27 1.03 -30.93 0.33
CA HIS A 27 0.40 -29.90 1.13
C HIS A 27 0.69 -28.64 0.34
N ALA A 28 -0.30 -28.17 -0.43
CA ALA A 28 -0.49 -26.75 -0.55
C ALA A 28 -0.71 -26.29 0.89
N THR A 29 0.40 -26.11 1.63
CA THR A 29 0.40 -25.34 2.86
C THR A 29 -0.20 -24.03 2.42
N ASP A 30 -1.41 -23.79 2.91
CA ASP A 30 -2.23 -22.68 2.49
C ASP A 30 -1.34 -21.44 2.35
N LEU A 31 -1.28 -20.87 1.14
CA LEU A 31 -0.43 -19.72 0.76
C LEU A 31 -0.87 -18.42 1.48
N ASN A 32 -1.53 -18.59 2.62
CA ASN A 32 -2.11 -17.60 3.51
C ASN A 32 -1.18 -17.21 4.66
N LEU A 33 -0.03 -17.87 4.86
CA LEU A 33 0.87 -17.52 5.97
C LEU A 33 1.67 -16.22 5.75
N PHE A 34 1.70 -15.69 4.52
CA PHE A 34 2.44 -14.47 4.16
C PHE A 34 1.59 -13.47 3.37
N LYS A 35 0.29 -13.36 3.66
CA LYS A 35 -0.55 -12.32 3.03
C LYS A 35 -1.09 -11.39 4.09
N HIS A 36 -0.76 -10.11 3.98
CA HIS A 36 -1.44 -9.10 4.76
C HIS A 36 -2.94 -9.13 4.42
N PRO A 37 -3.81 -8.87 5.39
CA PRO A 37 -5.23 -8.68 5.11
C PRO A 37 -5.41 -7.56 4.10
N ARG A 38 -6.55 -7.58 3.40
CA ARG A 38 -6.91 -6.43 2.57
C ARG A 38 -7.02 -5.18 3.42
N THR A 39 -6.56 -4.08 2.85
CA THR A 39 -6.65 -2.74 3.42
C THR A 39 -7.59 -1.91 2.56
N THR A 40 -8.52 -1.22 3.21
CA THR A 40 -9.41 -0.25 2.61
C THR A 40 -8.96 1.14 3.00
N VAL A 41 -8.79 2.01 2.00
CA VAL A 41 -8.60 3.44 2.21
C VAL A 41 -9.92 4.12 1.92
N GLN A 42 -10.44 4.87 2.89
CA GLN A 42 -11.65 5.68 2.77
C GLN A 42 -11.26 7.15 2.86
N ILE A 43 -11.69 7.94 1.89
CA ILE A 43 -11.45 9.37 1.78
C ILE A 43 -12.78 10.08 1.91
N THR A 44 -12.94 10.88 2.95
CA THR A 44 -14.14 11.66 3.25
C THR A 44 -13.90 13.13 2.88
N ASN A 45 -14.88 13.75 2.22
CA ASN A 45 -14.86 15.17 1.93
C ASN A 45 -15.37 15.96 3.14
N GLY A 46 -14.44 16.50 3.92
CA GLY A 46 -14.69 17.40 5.05
C GLY A 46 -14.46 18.87 4.72
N LEU A 47 -14.44 19.26 3.44
CA LEU A 47 -14.20 20.65 3.05
C LEU A 47 -15.38 21.54 3.49
N PRO A 48 -15.11 22.74 4.02
CA PRO A 48 -16.15 23.70 4.35
C PRO A 48 -16.80 24.26 3.08
N GLY A 49 -18.00 24.83 3.22
CA GLY A 49 -18.68 25.53 2.14
C GLY A 49 -19.41 24.63 1.14
N GLY A 50 -19.51 23.33 1.42
CA GLY A 50 -20.33 22.41 0.62
C GLY A 50 -19.82 22.23 -0.81
N VAL A 51 -18.51 22.25 -1.00
CA VAL A 51 -17.87 22.07 -2.31
C VAL A 51 -17.55 20.60 -2.59
N ASP A 52 -17.63 20.21 -3.86
CA ASP A 52 -17.16 18.91 -4.32
C ASP A 52 -15.63 18.81 -4.24
N LEU A 53 -15.16 17.62 -3.86
CA LEU A 53 -13.75 17.28 -3.85
C LEU A 53 -13.45 16.29 -4.99
N THR A 54 -12.64 16.71 -5.94
CA THR A 54 -12.13 15.83 -7.00
C THR A 54 -10.84 15.18 -6.56
N VAL A 55 -10.78 13.85 -6.60
CA VAL A 55 -9.65 13.04 -6.17
C VAL A 55 -9.15 12.19 -7.33
N HIS A 56 -7.83 12.11 -7.52
CA HIS A 56 -7.21 11.17 -8.43
C HIS A 56 -6.10 10.42 -7.70
N CYS A 57 -6.26 9.12 -7.49
CA CYS A 57 -5.32 8.29 -6.76
C CYS A 57 -4.62 7.28 -7.67
N LYS A 58 -3.33 7.07 -7.43
CA LYS A 58 -2.51 6.08 -8.15
C LYS A 58 -1.52 5.39 -7.22
N SER A 59 -1.13 4.18 -7.58
CA SER A 59 0.08 3.51 -7.09
C SER A 59 1.15 3.49 -8.18
N LYS A 60 2.25 2.77 -7.95
CA LYS A 60 3.24 2.49 -9.00
C LYS A 60 2.63 1.74 -10.20
N ASN A 61 1.67 0.85 -9.96
CA ASN A 61 1.17 -0.11 -10.95
C ASN A 61 -0.30 0.11 -11.31
N ASP A 62 -1.05 0.86 -10.51
CA ASP A 62 -2.51 0.98 -10.64
C ASP A 62 -2.92 2.45 -10.68
N ASP A 63 -3.77 2.80 -11.63
CA ASP A 63 -4.46 4.08 -11.69
C ASP A 63 -5.93 3.85 -11.31
N LEU A 64 -6.39 4.48 -10.22
CA LEU A 64 -7.75 4.31 -9.71
C LEU A 64 -8.75 5.27 -10.38
N GLY A 65 -8.26 6.11 -11.30
CA GLY A 65 -9.05 7.11 -12.00
C GLY A 65 -9.44 8.31 -11.14
N VAL A 66 -10.23 9.19 -11.74
CA VAL A 66 -10.75 10.39 -11.10
C VAL A 66 -12.10 10.09 -10.46
N GLN A 67 -12.28 10.58 -9.25
CA GLN A 67 -13.48 10.42 -8.44
C GLN A 67 -13.93 11.78 -7.93
N VAL A 68 -15.24 12.02 -7.88
CA VAL A 68 -15.83 13.23 -7.30
C VAL A 68 -16.53 12.83 -6.01
N ILE A 69 -16.14 13.45 -4.90
CA ILE A 69 -16.67 13.18 -3.57
C ILE A 69 -17.50 14.40 -3.14
N HIS A 70 -18.80 14.21 -3.06
CA HIS A 70 -19.74 15.24 -2.60
C HIS A 70 -19.52 15.62 -1.14
N PRO A 71 -20.01 16.79 -0.67
CA PRO A 71 -19.84 17.23 0.70
C PRO A 71 -20.31 16.18 1.71
N ASN A 72 -19.50 15.91 2.74
CA ASN A 72 -19.76 14.93 3.79
C ASN A 72 -19.95 13.48 3.29
N SER A 73 -19.63 13.21 2.03
CA SER A 73 -19.61 11.86 1.46
C SER A 73 -18.19 11.32 1.45
N PHE A 74 -18.06 10.04 1.11
CA PHE A 74 -16.76 9.39 0.99
C PHE A 74 -16.66 8.57 -0.29
N TRP A 75 -15.43 8.32 -0.70
CA TRP A 75 -15.07 7.30 -1.67
C TRP A 75 -14.00 6.39 -1.07
N SER A 76 -13.99 5.13 -1.46
CA SER A 76 -13.02 4.17 -0.94
C SER A 76 -12.54 3.20 -2.00
N PHE A 77 -11.32 2.70 -1.80
CA PHE A 77 -10.74 1.63 -2.59
C PHE A 77 -10.06 0.60 -1.69
N GLU A 78 -9.93 -0.62 -2.19
CA GLU A 78 -9.39 -1.76 -1.44
C GLU A 78 -8.23 -2.38 -2.22
N PHE A 79 -7.16 -2.75 -1.51
CA PHE A 79 -5.99 -3.43 -2.07
C PHE A 79 -5.40 -4.41 -1.05
N ARG A 80 -4.40 -5.19 -1.47
CA ARG A 80 -3.60 -6.03 -0.57
C ARG A 80 -2.18 -5.47 -0.47
N PRO A 81 -1.73 -5.06 0.74
CA PRO A 81 -0.35 -4.69 0.97
C PRO A 81 0.61 -5.85 0.72
N ASN A 82 1.88 -5.55 0.42
CA ASN A 82 2.90 -6.54 0.11
C ASN A 82 3.59 -7.03 1.39
N ALA A 83 3.31 -8.27 1.77
CA ALA A 83 3.81 -8.85 3.02
C ALA A 83 5.31 -9.21 3.04
N ILE A 84 5.99 -9.21 1.89
CA ILE A 84 7.41 -9.55 1.80
C ILE A 84 8.27 -8.28 1.75
N ILE A 85 7.78 -7.25 1.07
CA ILE A 85 8.48 -5.97 0.88
C ILE A 85 7.47 -4.85 1.14
N LEU A 86 7.66 -4.08 2.23
CA LEU A 86 6.79 -2.95 2.60
C LEU A 86 6.96 -1.77 1.61
N ASN A 87 6.36 -1.89 0.43
CA ASN A 87 6.52 -0.93 -0.67
C ASN A 87 5.19 -0.52 -1.32
N THR A 88 4.07 -0.83 -0.68
CA THR A 88 2.75 -0.43 -1.14
C THR A 88 2.53 1.05 -0.85
N TRP A 89 2.24 1.81 -1.90
CA TRP A 89 2.12 3.26 -1.85
C TRP A 89 0.97 3.70 -2.75
N TYR A 90 0.04 4.48 -2.21
CA TYR A 90 -0.92 5.25 -2.99
C TYR A 90 -0.75 6.75 -2.75
N PHE A 91 -0.61 7.50 -3.83
CA PHE A 91 -0.54 8.96 -3.82
C PHE A 91 -1.75 9.52 -4.57
N CYS A 92 -2.29 10.61 -4.06
CA CYS A 92 -3.48 11.23 -4.63
C CYS A 92 -3.27 12.73 -4.85
N SER A 93 -3.89 13.25 -5.90
CA SER A 93 -4.17 14.68 -6.03
C SER A 93 -5.59 14.98 -5.58
N PHE A 94 -5.76 16.16 -4.99
CA PHE A 94 -7.01 16.67 -4.46
C PHE A 94 -7.25 18.05 -5.05
N ALA A 95 -8.40 18.24 -5.69
CA ALA A 95 -8.77 19.49 -6.34
C ALA A 95 -10.16 19.94 -5.89
N TRP A 96 -10.27 21.22 -5.56
CA TRP A 96 -11.51 21.91 -5.25
C TRP A 96 -11.34 23.39 -5.67
N PRO A 97 -12.36 24.27 -5.59
CA PRO A 97 -12.28 25.62 -6.15
C PRO A 97 -11.03 26.40 -5.72
N GLY A 98 -10.19 26.75 -6.71
CA GLY A 98 -8.97 27.53 -6.52
C GLY A 98 -7.82 26.79 -5.80
N GLN A 99 -7.94 25.49 -5.53
CA GLN A 99 -6.96 24.72 -4.79
C GLN A 99 -6.62 23.41 -5.51
N PHE A 100 -5.33 23.06 -5.47
CA PHE A 100 -4.83 21.80 -5.96
C PHE A 100 -3.70 21.31 -5.05
N ARG A 101 -3.88 20.14 -4.43
CA ARG A 101 -2.97 19.59 -3.41
C ARG A 101 -2.62 18.14 -3.70
N TYR A 102 -1.52 17.69 -3.10
CA TYR A 102 -1.05 16.31 -3.19
C TYR A 102 -0.86 15.72 -1.80
N PHE A 103 -1.12 14.43 -1.67
CA PHE A 103 -0.77 13.68 -0.47
C PHE A 103 -0.58 12.19 -0.76
N ASP A 104 0.34 11.57 -0.04
CA ASP A 104 0.52 10.13 -0.02
C ASP A 104 -0.52 9.52 0.93
N ILE A 105 -1.70 9.20 0.38
CA ILE A 105 -2.85 8.77 1.17
C ILE A 105 -2.64 7.42 1.84
N TYR A 106 -1.76 6.59 1.28
CA TYR A 106 -1.33 5.35 1.90
C TYR A 106 0.16 5.12 1.68
N VAL A 107 0.88 4.91 2.79
CA VAL A 107 2.27 4.48 2.81
C VAL A 107 2.34 3.30 3.76
N GLU A 108 2.66 2.11 3.24
CA GLU A 108 2.59 0.85 4.00
C GLU A 108 3.35 0.93 5.34
N SER A 109 4.57 1.48 5.35
CA SER A 109 5.36 1.65 6.57
C SER A 109 4.79 2.66 7.58
N ARG A 110 3.93 3.59 7.14
CA ARG A 110 3.26 4.57 8.01
C ARG A 110 1.96 4.02 8.56
N ASP A 111 1.20 3.29 7.73
CA ASP A 111 -0.24 3.10 7.92
C ASP A 111 -0.65 1.68 8.29
N LEU A 112 0.11 0.66 7.88
CA LEU A 112 -0.27 -0.76 8.02
C LEU A 112 -0.63 -1.12 9.47
N ASP A 113 0.21 -0.72 10.42
CA ASP A 113 0.01 -1.00 11.84
C ASP A 113 -0.94 0.00 12.54
N LYS A 114 -1.15 1.19 11.94
CA LYS A 114 -1.93 2.27 12.58
C LYS A 114 -3.42 2.16 12.34
N CYS A 115 -3.83 1.88 11.10
CA CYS A 115 -5.25 1.82 10.74
C CYS A 115 -5.76 0.38 10.58
N GLY A 116 -4.86 -0.61 10.62
CA GLY A 116 -5.18 -2.02 10.43
C GLY A 116 -5.79 -2.28 9.05
N LYS A 117 -7.09 -2.57 9.00
CA LYS A 117 -7.81 -2.88 7.74
C LYS A 117 -8.51 -1.67 7.12
N LEU A 118 -8.73 -0.60 7.89
CA LEU A 118 -9.52 0.54 7.43
C LEU A 118 -8.81 1.86 7.79
N CYS A 119 -8.19 2.44 6.78
CA CYS A 119 -7.59 3.76 6.84
C CYS A 119 -8.63 4.82 6.48
N MET A 120 -9.19 5.49 7.49
CA MET A 120 -10.15 6.57 7.27
C MET A 120 -9.43 7.92 7.28
N TRP A 121 -9.63 8.70 6.22
CA TRP A 121 -9.06 10.02 6.05
C TRP A 121 -10.17 11.05 5.86
N ASN A 122 -10.08 12.15 6.59
CA ASN A 122 -10.93 13.32 6.38
C ASN A 122 -10.11 14.43 5.71
N ILE A 123 -10.57 14.91 4.56
CA ILE A 123 -9.88 15.95 3.81
C ILE A 123 -10.42 17.32 4.23
N VAL A 124 -9.56 18.15 4.79
CA VAL A 124 -9.84 19.53 5.18
C VAL A 124 -8.83 20.49 4.52
N PRO A 125 -9.07 21.82 4.51
CA PRO A 125 -8.20 22.76 3.80
C PRO A 125 -6.72 22.70 4.18
N ASP A 126 -6.42 22.49 5.47
CA ASP A 126 -5.05 22.51 6.00
C ASP A 126 -4.28 21.21 5.74
N GLY A 127 -5.00 20.12 5.46
CA GLY A 127 -4.39 18.81 5.25
C GLY A 127 -5.37 17.65 5.41
N PRO A 128 -4.93 16.43 5.08
CA PRO A 128 -5.64 15.21 5.42
C PRO A 128 -5.44 14.85 6.90
N CYS A 129 -6.54 14.49 7.57
CA CYS A 129 -6.53 13.99 8.94
C CYS A 129 -6.94 12.52 8.98
N ALA A 130 -6.12 11.66 9.59
CA ALA A 130 -6.43 10.26 9.78
C ALA A 130 -7.31 10.06 11.03
N TYR A 131 -8.20 9.08 10.98
CA TYR A 131 -8.97 8.66 12.15
C TYR A 131 -8.08 7.90 13.13
N ASN A 132 -8.06 8.38 14.37
CA ASN A 132 -7.41 7.74 15.49
C ASN A 132 -8.44 6.92 16.29
N SER A 133 -8.29 5.59 16.31
CA SER A 133 -9.24 4.71 17.01
C SER A 133 -9.23 4.89 18.52
N ASP A 134 -8.08 5.20 19.11
CA ASP A 134 -7.93 5.31 20.56
C ASP A 134 -8.65 6.55 21.10
N ARG A 135 -8.63 7.65 20.34
CA ARG A 135 -9.29 8.92 20.68
C ARG A 135 -10.67 9.09 20.03
N SER A 136 -11.02 8.21 19.09
CA SER A 136 -12.26 8.25 18.30
C SER A 136 -12.47 9.57 17.55
N LYS A 137 -11.39 10.12 16.96
CA LYS A 137 -11.38 11.43 16.29
C LYS A 137 -10.45 11.47 15.09
N TYR A 138 -10.71 12.40 14.17
CA TYR A 138 -9.81 12.74 13.06
C TYR A 138 -8.79 13.80 13.50
N ASP A 139 -7.87 13.45 14.39
CA ASP A 139 -6.91 14.39 14.99
C ASP A 139 -5.44 14.10 14.66
N ASP A 140 -5.17 13.03 13.91
CA ASP A 140 -3.84 12.76 13.34
C ASP A 140 -3.72 13.42 11.96
N CYS A 141 -3.51 14.74 11.95
CA CYS A 141 -3.45 15.57 10.74
C CYS A 141 -2.03 15.73 10.20
N TYR A 142 -1.91 15.69 8.87
CA TYR A 142 -0.64 15.81 8.15
C TYR A 142 -0.66 17.04 7.26
N PRO A 143 0.49 17.73 7.08
CA PRO A 143 0.58 18.78 6.09
C PRO A 143 0.47 18.19 4.67
N TRP A 144 -0.03 19.00 3.73
CA TRP A 144 0.03 18.66 2.31
C TRP A 144 1.47 18.42 1.84
N ASN A 145 1.63 17.49 0.89
CA ASN A 145 2.92 17.28 0.27
C ASN A 145 3.33 18.51 -0.55
N PRO A 146 4.63 18.81 -0.61
CA PRO A 146 5.10 19.94 -1.39
C PRO A 146 4.84 19.70 -2.88
N SER A 147 4.44 20.77 -3.58
CA SER A 147 4.12 20.73 -5.02
C SER A 147 5.35 20.57 -5.92
N ASN A 148 6.54 20.93 -5.45
CA ASN A 148 7.78 20.84 -6.21
C ASN A 148 8.33 19.39 -6.28
N PRO A 149 8.62 18.83 -7.47
CA PRO A 149 9.28 17.54 -7.63
C PRO A 149 10.59 17.37 -6.84
N ALA A 150 11.39 18.44 -6.69
CA ALA A 150 12.67 18.40 -5.98
C ALA A 150 12.51 18.20 -4.46
N SER A 151 11.45 18.73 -3.86
CA SER A 151 11.14 18.50 -2.45
C SER A 151 10.42 17.17 -2.21
N ARG A 152 9.71 16.63 -3.22
CA ARG A 152 9.15 15.27 -3.15
C ARG A 152 10.22 14.19 -3.08
N LYS A 153 11.29 14.27 -3.89
CA LYS A 153 12.42 13.29 -3.85
C LYS A 153 13.11 13.21 -2.48
N ARG A 154 13.06 14.27 -1.67
CA ARG A 154 13.66 14.31 -0.33
C ARG A 154 12.85 13.53 0.71
N LEU A 155 11.55 13.32 0.47
CA LEU A 155 10.62 12.70 1.43
C LEU A 155 10.35 11.21 1.16
N LEU A 156 10.79 10.68 0.01
CA LEU A 156 10.71 9.24 -0.29
C LEU A 156 11.90 8.51 0.40
N PRO A 157 11.68 7.62 1.39
CA PRO A 157 12.74 6.73 1.83
C PRO A 157 12.96 5.68 0.74
N GLY A 158 14.10 5.74 0.04
CA GLY A 158 14.52 4.69 -0.88
C GLY A 158 14.85 5.10 -2.32
N THR A 159 15.09 6.38 -2.63
CA THR A 159 15.74 6.71 -3.91
C THR A 159 17.25 6.46 -3.78
N LEU A 160 17.67 5.19 -3.83
CA LEU A 160 19.06 4.87 -4.15
C LEU A 160 19.26 5.17 -5.64
N ALA A 161 20.19 6.09 -5.91
CA ALA A 161 20.84 6.23 -7.21
C ALA A 161 21.66 4.97 -7.52
#